data_AF-A0A7J2R5M8-F1
#
_entry.id   AF-A0A7J2R5M8-F1
#
_cell.length_a   1.000
_cell.length_b   1.000
_cell.length_c   1.000
_cell.angle_alpha   90.00
_cell.angle_beta   90.00
_cell.angle_gamma   90.00
#
_symmetry.space_group_name_H-M   'P 1'
#
loop_
_entity.id
_entity.type
_entity.pdbx_description
1 polymer ?
#
loop_
_entity_poly.entity_id
_entity_poly.type
_entity_poly.pdbx_seq_one_letter_code
_entity_poly.pdbx_strand_id
1 'polypeptide(L)'
;MVTKDYFKGLLYGVGSLILIGIQPIIISSRPSEMDIYMFAMMTVIHEAIIFLPLMLLERKRIKSRNNTNIAMVYSLLNGWKKNKKLLIYLGINFAIAQILFYLAYQLTSVINASLAQKTTIKFGILFGIGALIIIISIVFIVKKNTIK
;
A
#
# COMPACT_ATOMS: atom_id res chain seq x y z
N MET A 1 2.67 -26.29 13.86
CA MET A 1 2.53 -26.15 12.39
C MET A 1 2.35 -24.67 12.05
N VAL A 2 3.45 -23.92 11.93
CA VAL A 2 3.44 -22.46 11.67
C VAL A 2 4.61 -22.05 10.75
N THR A 3 5.48 -22.95 10.31
CA THR A 3 6.81 -22.57 9.76
C THR A 3 6.85 -22.26 8.26
N LYS A 4 6.07 -22.96 7.41
CA LYS A 4 6.13 -22.78 5.95
C LYS A 4 5.57 -21.44 5.46
N ASP A 5 4.49 -20.95 6.08
CA ASP A 5 3.86 -19.69 5.65
C ASP A 5 4.65 -18.46 6.12
N TYR A 6 5.32 -18.56 7.27
CA TYR A 6 6.26 -17.54 7.74
C TYR A 6 7.48 -17.42 6.82
N PHE A 7 8.07 -18.54 6.41
CA PHE A 7 9.21 -18.51 5.50
C PHE A 7 8.84 -17.87 4.15
N LYS A 8 7.66 -18.18 3.60
CA LYS A 8 7.15 -17.53 2.38
C LYS A 8 6.96 -16.03 2.59
N GLY A 9 6.35 -15.64 3.71
CA GLY A 9 6.16 -14.22 4.07
C GLY A 9 7.49 -13.47 4.17
N LEU A 10 8.49 -14.07 4.81
CA LEU A 10 9.84 -13.52 4.92
C LEU A 10 10.50 -13.40 3.54
N LEU A 11 10.36 -14.41 2.69
CA LEU A 11 10.91 -14.40 1.34
C LEU A 11 10.28 -13.31 0.47
N TYR A 12 8.95 -13.13 0.54
CA TYR A 12 8.28 -12.01 -0.14
C TYR A 12 8.70 -10.65 0.43
N GLY A 13 8.89 -10.56 1.74
CA GLY A 13 9.40 -9.35 2.40
C GLY A 13 10.79 -8.98 1.90
N VAL A 14 11.75 -9.91 1.95
CA VAL A 14 13.12 -9.69 1.45
C VAL A 14 13.12 -9.34 -0.04
N GLY A 15 12.36 -10.07 -0.86
CA GLY A 15 12.21 -9.78 -2.29
C GLY A 15 11.68 -8.37 -2.55
N SER A 16 10.66 -7.94 -1.79
CA SER A 16 10.12 -6.59 -1.91
C SER A 16 11.13 -5.50 -1.56
N LEU A 17 11.97 -5.71 -0.53
CA LEU A 17 13.00 -4.75 -0.13
C LEU A 17 14.07 -4.58 -1.23
N ILE A 18 14.44 -5.67 -1.89
CA ILE A 18 15.38 -5.62 -3.03
C ILE A 18 14.76 -4.85 -4.19
N LEU A 19 13.52 -5.18 -4.57
CA LEU A 19 12.83 -4.50 -5.68
C LEU A 19 12.62 -3.00 -5.41
N ILE A 20 12.24 -2.63 -4.19
CA ILE A 20 12.12 -1.22 -3.78
C ILE A 20 13.49 -0.53 -3.85
N GLY A 21 14.56 -1.20 -3.42
CA GLY A 21 15.92 -0.67 -3.48
C GLY A 21 16.43 -0.38 -4.89
N ILE A 22 15.84 -0.98 -5.92
CA ILE A 22 16.19 -0.76 -7.33
C ILE A 22 15.44 0.45 -7.92
N GLN A 23 14.28 0.84 -7.36
CA GLN A 23 13.49 1.98 -7.86
C GLN A 23 14.29 3.27 -8.10
N PRO A 24 15.21 3.69 -7.21
CA PRO A 24 15.97 4.91 -7.40
C PRO A 24 16.86 4.85 -8.67
N ILE A 25 17.44 3.67 -8.96
CA ILE A 25 18.27 3.43 -10.15
C ILE A 25 17.42 3.58 -11.42
N ILE A 26 16.22 3.00 -11.43
CA ILE A 26 15.29 3.05 -12.57
C ILE A 26 14.88 4.50 -12.86
N ILE A 27 14.64 5.30 -11.81
CA ILE A 27 14.26 6.70 -11.95
C ILE A 27 15.44 7.52 -12.50
N SER A 28 16.67 7.25 -12.05
CA SER A 28 17.88 7.86 -12.61
C SER A 28 18.14 7.49 -14.06
N SER A 29 17.72 6.30 -14.50
CA SER A 29 17.87 5.86 -15.89
C SER A 29 16.71 6.29 -16.79
N ARG A 30 15.76 7.09 -16.28
CA ARG A 30 14.68 7.65 -17.09
C ARG A 30 15.25 8.58 -18.18
N PRO A 31 14.75 8.53 -19.43
CA PRO A 31 15.08 9.51 -20.45
C PRO A 31 14.78 10.95 -20.01
N SER A 32 15.65 11.90 -20.39
CA SER A 32 15.52 13.31 -20.04
C SER A 32 14.26 13.97 -20.59
N GLU A 33 13.76 13.46 -21.71
CA GLU A 33 12.60 13.97 -22.44
C GLU A 33 11.28 13.58 -21.75
N MET A 34 11.33 12.60 -20.83
CA MET A 34 10.16 12.11 -20.13
C MET A 34 9.96 12.88 -18.82
N ASP A 35 8.82 13.54 -18.70
CA ASP A 35 8.40 14.21 -17.46
C ASP A 35 8.22 13.18 -16.31
N ILE A 36 8.58 13.57 -15.10
CA ILE A 36 8.34 12.83 -13.86
C ILE A 36 6.87 12.48 -13.67
N TYR A 37 5.96 13.40 -13.95
CA TYR A 37 4.54 13.15 -13.79
C TYR A 37 4.08 12.06 -14.76
N MET A 38 4.59 12.09 -16.00
CA MET A 38 4.32 11.07 -17.00
C MET A 38 4.93 9.73 -16.61
N PHE A 39 6.15 9.73 -16.06
CA PHE A 39 6.81 8.53 -15.56
C PHE A 39 6.04 7.89 -14.38
N ALA A 40 5.62 8.69 -13.40
CA ALA A 40 4.78 8.24 -12.29
C ALA A 40 3.46 7.63 -12.79
N MET A 41 2.78 8.32 -13.72
CA MET A 41 1.55 7.80 -14.32
C MET A 41 1.77 6.45 -15.01
N MET A 42 2.83 6.32 -15.81
CA MET A 42 3.16 5.06 -16.48
C MET A 42 3.41 3.94 -15.47
N THR A 43 4.14 4.19 -14.37
CA THR A 43 4.37 3.16 -13.35
C THR A 43 3.07 2.66 -12.71
N VAL A 44 2.14 3.55 -12.35
CA VAL A 44 0.85 3.17 -11.76
C VAL A 44 -0.02 2.41 -12.77
N ILE A 45 0.03 2.77 -14.06
CA ILE A 45 -0.66 2.01 -15.12
C ILE A 45 -0.09 0.60 -15.22
N HIS A 46 1.24 0.43 -15.22
CA HIS A 46 1.86 -0.89 -15.27
C HIS A 46 1.47 -1.75 -14.06
N GLU A 47 1.49 -1.18 -12.85
CA GLU A 47 1.02 -1.86 -11.64
C GLU A 47 -0.45 -2.28 -11.78
N ALA A 48 -1.32 -1.39 -12.26
CA ALA A 48 -2.72 -1.71 -12.47
C ALA A 48 -2.90 -2.86 -13.49
N ILE A 49 -2.15 -2.86 -14.60
CA ILE A 49 -2.20 -3.91 -15.63
C ILE A 49 -1.78 -5.27 -15.05
N ILE A 50 -0.84 -5.31 -14.11
CA ILE A 50 -0.36 -6.57 -13.51
C ILE A 50 -1.31 -7.04 -12.39
N PHE A 51 -1.72 -6.14 -11.50
CA PHE A 51 -2.49 -6.50 -10.31
C PHE A 51 -3.98 -6.67 -10.57
N LEU A 52 -4.55 -5.97 -11.56
CA LEU A 52 -5.97 -6.09 -11.87
C LEU A 52 -6.34 -7.51 -12.34
N PRO A 53 -5.63 -8.15 -13.29
CA PRO A 53 -5.88 -9.54 -13.66
C PRO A 53 -5.74 -10.50 -12.49
N LEU A 54 -4.68 -10.36 -11.68
CA LEU A 54 -4.45 -11.20 -10.49
C LEU A 54 -5.62 -11.11 -9.51
N MET A 55 -6.11 -9.90 -9.24
CA MET A 55 -7.28 -9.68 -8.40
C MET A 55 -8.53 -10.34 -8.99
N LEU A 56 -8.75 -10.24 -10.30
CA LEU A 56 -9.89 -10.88 -10.97
C LEU A 56 -9.81 -12.41 -10.93
N LEU A 57 -8.62 -12.99 -11.05
CA LEU A 57 -8.40 -14.44 -10.94
C LEU A 57 -8.70 -14.94 -9.53
N GLU A 58 -8.18 -14.27 -8.50
CA GLU A 58 -8.45 -14.65 -7.11
C GLU A 58 -9.94 -14.49 -6.78
N ARG A 59 -10.58 -13.44 -7.31
CA ARG A 59 -12.04 -13.25 -7.20
C ARG A 59 -12.83 -14.44 -7.78
N LYS A 60 -12.42 -14.95 -8.96
CA LYS A 60 -13.04 -16.15 -9.56
C LYS A 60 -12.79 -17.38 -8.68
N ARG A 61 -11.58 -17.54 -8.14
CA ARG A 61 -11.21 -18.65 -7.26
C ARG A 61 -12.03 -18.67 -5.96
N ILE A 62 -12.24 -17.52 -5.34
CA ILE A 62 -13.07 -17.38 -4.13
C ILE A 62 -14.53 -17.76 -4.43
N LYS A 63 -15.09 -17.35 -5.57
CA LYS A 63 -16.45 -17.76 -5.98
C LYS A 63 -16.57 -19.26 -6.20
N SER A 64 -15.52 -19.90 -6.71
CA SER A 64 -15.51 -21.34 -6.99
C SER A 64 -15.33 -22.20 -5.73
N ARG A 65 -14.86 -21.63 -4.61
CA ARG A 65 -14.78 -22.35 -3.33
C ARG A 65 -16.18 -22.41 -2.72
N ASN A 66 -16.70 -23.62 -2.53
CA ASN A 66 -17.91 -23.87 -1.72
C ASN A 66 -17.61 -23.53 -0.25
N ASN A 67 -17.78 -22.27 0.13
CA ASN A 67 -17.66 -21.81 1.50
C ASN A 67 -19.07 -21.66 2.10
N THR A 68 -19.31 -22.31 3.24
CA THR A 68 -20.57 -22.22 4.01
C THR A 68 -20.81 -20.83 4.60
N ASN A 69 -19.76 -20.00 4.74
CA ASN A 69 -19.86 -18.66 5.30
C ASN A 69 -20.06 -17.58 4.22
N ILE A 70 -21.32 -17.45 3.77
CA ILE A 70 -21.77 -16.55 2.69
C ILE A 70 -21.41 -15.08 2.97
N ALA A 71 -21.48 -14.64 4.24
CA ALA A 71 -21.19 -13.26 4.62
C ALA A 71 -19.71 -12.89 4.46
N MET A 72 -18.81 -13.80 4.85
CA MET A 72 -17.36 -13.61 4.67
C MET A 72 -16.99 -13.58 3.18
N VAL A 73 -17.56 -14.49 2.40
CA VAL A 73 -17.38 -14.55 0.94
C VAL A 73 -17.86 -13.27 0.28
N TYR A 74 -19.04 -12.77 0.64
CA TYR A 74 -19.58 -11.50 0.11
C TYR A 74 -18.69 -10.30 0.45
N SER A 75 -18.14 -10.24 1.67
CA SER A 75 -17.21 -9.20 2.09
C SER A 75 -15.93 -9.20 1.25
N LEU A 76 -15.32 -10.37 1.02
CA LEU A 76 -14.10 -10.50 0.21
C LEU A 76 -14.34 -10.15 -1.27
N LEU A 77 -15.52 -10.46 -1.80
CA LEU A 77 -15.86 -10.28 -3.22
C LEU A 77 -16.38 -8.89 -3.58
N ASN A 78 -17.09 -8.23 -2.67
CA ASN A 78 -17.81 -6.99 -2.91
C ASN A 78 -17.49 -5.89 -1.88
N GLY A 79 -16.57 -6.12 -0.94
CA GLY A 79 -16.18 -5.14 0.07
C GLY A 79 -15.67 -3.82 -0.51
N TRP A 80 -15.11 -3.83 -1.72
CA TRP A 80 -14.72 -2.62 -2.44
C TRP A 80 -15.89 -1.69 -2.77
N LYS A 81 -17.10 -2.24 -3.02
CA LYS A 81 -18.29 -1.44 -3.30
C LYS A 81 -18.74 -0.65 -2.06
N LYS A 82 -18.71 -1.31 -0.90
CA LYS A 82 -19.06 -0.70 0.39
C LYS A 82 -18.04 0.36 0.82
N ASN A 83 -16.77 0.17 0.46
CA ASN A 83 -15.66 1.02 0.88
C ASN A 83 -15.08 1.89 -0.25
N LYS A 84 -15.88 2.22 -1.29
CA LYS A 84 -15.41 2.98 -2.47
C LYS A 84 -14.71 4.29 -2.10
N LYS A 85 -15.25 5.04 -1.13
CA LYS A 85 -14.64 6.30 -0.66
C LYS A 85 -13.25 6.10 -0.08
N LEU A 86 -13.09 5.07 0.76
CA LEU A 86 -11.80 4.71 1.36
C LEU A 86 -10.80 4.28 0.27
N LEU A 87 -11.26 3.51 -0.72
CA LEU A 87 -10.40 3.06 -1.81
C LEU A 87 -9.89 4.23 -2.67
N ILE A 88 -10.76 5.19 -2.98
CA ILE A 88 -10.38 6.43 -3.69
C ILE A 88 -9.39 7.23 -2.85
N TYR A 89 -9.66 7.40 -1.55
CA TYR A 89 -8.75 8.11 -0.64
C TYR A 89 -7.36 7.47 -0.60
N LEU A 90 -7.29 6.13 -0.49
CA LEU A 90 -6.02 5.41 -0.52
C LEU A 90 -5.33 5.60 -1.87
N GLY A 91 -6.06 5.44 -2.99
CA GLY A 91 -5.51 5.63 -4.33
C GLY A 91 -4.89 7.01 -4.55
N ILE A 92 -5.58 8.07 -4.10
CA ILE A 92 -5.06 9.45 -4.17
C ILE A 92 -3.79 9.58 -3.32
N ASN A 93 -3.77 9.07 -2.09
CA ASN A 93 -2.58 9.14 -1.23
C ASN A 93 -1.39 8.41 -1.84
N PHE A 94 -1.59 7.20 -2.39
CA PHE A 94 -0.53 6.45 -3.06
C PHE A 94 -0.01 7.18 -4.31
N ALA A 95 -0.90 7.77 -5.11
CA ALA A 95 -0.51 8.54 -6.29
C ALA A 95 0.32 9.79 -5.91
N ILE A 96 -0.15 10.56 -4.92
CA ILE A 96 0.57 11.75 -4.44
C ILE A 96 1.93 11.37 -3.87
N ALA A 97 1.99 10.33 -3.03
CA ALA A 97 3.24 9.85 -2.44
C ALA A 97 4.25 9.45 -3.53
N GLN A 98 3.81 8.74 -4.57
CA GLN A 98 4.67 8.34 -5.69
C GLN A 98 5.27 9.55 -6.42
N ILE A 99 4.43 10.55 -6.74
CA ILE A 99 4.88 11.78 -7.39
C ILE A 99 5.89 12.53 -6.50
N LEU A 100 5.61 12.65 -5.21
CA LEU A 100 6.51 13.31 -4.27
C LEU A 100 7.85 12.59 -4.15
N PHE A 101 7.87 11.25 -4.17
CA PHE A 101 9.12 10.50 -4.20
C PHE A 101 9.93 10.80 -5.46
N TYR A 102 9.29 10.81 -6.62
CA TYR A 102 9.98 11.06 -7.89
C TYR A 102 10.51 12.49 -7.99
N LEU A 103 9.75 13.47 -7.50
CA LEU A 103 10.22 14.85 -7.35
C LEU A 103 11.42 14.93 -6.40
N ALA A 104 11.39 14.24 -5.26
CA ALA A 104 12.51 14.22 -4.33
C ALA A 104 13.80 13.65 -4.96
N TYR A 105 13.68 12.59 -5.78
CA TYR A 105 14.81 12.04 -6.53
C TYR A 105 15.36 12.98 -7.61
N GLN A 106 14.55 13.91 -8.13
CA GLN A 106 15.01 14.92 -9.09
C GLN A 106 15.65 16.12 -8.39
N LEU A 107 15.02 16.62 -7.32
CA LEU A 107 15.45 17.81 -6.60
C LEU A 107 16.71 17.58 -5.76
N THR A 108 16.99 16.32 -5.43
CA THR A 108 18.16 15.94 -4.64
C THR A 108 18.94 14.84 -5.36
N SER A 109 20.12 14.47 -4.84
CA SER A 109 20.76 13.25 -5.33
C SER A 109 19.89 12.04 -4.99
N VAL A 110 19.84 11.09 -5.91
CA VAL A 110 19.03 9.87 -5.78
C VAL A 110 19.38 9.09 -4.50
N ILE A 111 20.65 9.14 -4.09
CA ILE A 111 21.14 8.56 -2.84
C ILE A 111 20.50 9.25 -1.62
N ASN A 112 20.50 10.58 -1.58
CA ASN A 112 19.97 11.34 -0.43
C ASN A 112 18.45 11.17 -0.30
N ALA A 113 17.71 11.24 -1.41
CA ALA A 113 16.28 10.95 -1.41
C ALA A 113 15.97 9.51 -0.97
N SER A 114 16.75 8.52 -1.44
CA SER A 114 16.60 7.12 -1.01
C SER A 114 16.85 6.95 0.49
N LEU A 115 17.86 7.64 1.03
CA LEU A 115 18.17 7.61 2.46
C LEU A 115 17.07 8.27 3.28
N ALA A 116 16.54 9.41 2.81
CA ALA A 116 15.42 10.10 3.44
C ALA A 116 14.17 9.21 3.46
N GLN A 117 13.87 8.47 2.39
CA GLN A 117 12.74 7.53 2.35
C GLN A 117 12.85 6.42 3.41
N LYS A 118 14.05 5.99 3.80
CA LYS A 118 14.21 5.01 4.88
C LYS A 118 13.74 5.55 6.24
N THR A 119 13.64 6.87 6.40
CA THR A 119 13.07 7.48 7.61
C THR A 119 11.54 7.30 7.72
N THR A 120 10.85 6.88 6.65
CA THR A 120 9.42 6.56 6.68
C THR A 120 9.08 5.54 7.76
N ILE A 121 9.99 4.62 8.12
CA ILE A 121 9.79 3.69 9.24
C ILE A 121 9.64 4.46 10.57
N LYS A 122 10.49 5.47 10.80
CA LYS A 122 10.44 6.28 12.02
C LYS A 122 9.14 7.09 12.09
N PHE A 123 8.76 7.72 10.98
CA PHE A 123 7.49 8.44 10.89
C PHE A 123 6.28 7.51 10.99
N GLY A 124 6.35 6.31 10.41
CA GLY A 124 5.30 5.29 10.52
C GLY A 124 5.06 4.86 11.96
N ILE A 125 6.13 4.67 12.75
CA ILE A 125 6.02 4.39 14.19
C ILE A 125 5.41 5.59 14.93
N LEU A 126 5.91 6.79 14.68
CA LEU A 126 5.44 8.02 15.34
C LEU A 126 3.95 8.26 15.10
N PHE A 127 3.53 8.26 13.83
CA PHE A 127 2.12 8.46 13.46
C PHE A 127 1.25 7.27 13.85
N GLY A 128 1.78 6.04 13.82
CA GLY A 128 1.08 4.84 14.26
C GLY A 128 0.72 4.86 15.74
N ILE A 129 1.66 5.28 16.60
CA ILE A 129 1.40 5.47 18.03
C ILE A 129 0.37 6.57 18.24
N GLY A 130 0.51 7.70 17.53
CA GLY A 130 -0.46 8.81 17.61
C GLY A 130 -1.88 8.37 17.24
N ALA A 131 -2.04 7.63 16.14
CA ALA A 131 -3.33 7.09 15.73
C ALA A 131 -3.92 6.11 16.75
N LEU A 132 -3.09 5.25 17.34
CA LEU A 132 -3.51 4.32 18.39
C LEU A 132 -4.09 5.05 19.61
N ILE A 133 -3.40 6.10 20.07
CA ILE A 133 -3.83 6.91 21.22
C ILE A 133 -5.18 7.58 20.93
N ILE A 134 -5.37 8.13 19.73
CA ILE A 134 -6.65 8.73 19.32
C ILE A 134 -7.77 7.69 19.37
N ILE A 135 -7.56 6.50 18.82
CA ILE A 135 -8.55 5.42 18.81
C ILE A 135 -8.93 5.02 20.24
N ILE A 136 -7.94 4.79 21.11
CA ILE A 136 -8.18 4.45 22.52
C ILE A 136 -9.00 5.54 23.21
N SER A 137 -8.68 6.81 22.94
CA SER A 137 -9.39 7.95 23.54
C SER A 137 -10.85 8.02 23.09
N ILE A 138 -11.12 7.81 21.80
CA ILE A 138 -12.49 7.75 21.27
C ILE A 138 -13.26 6.58 21.89
N VAL A 139 -12.66 5.38 21.95
CA VAL A 139 -13.30 4.21 22.56
C VAL A 139 -13.63 4.47 24.03
N PHE A 140 -12.74 5.12 24.78
CA PHE A 140 -12.98 5.47 26.18
C PHE A 140 -14.12 6.48 26.34
N ILE A 141 -14.17 7.52 25.49
CA ILE A 141 -15.25 8.53 25.48
C ILE A 141 -16.60 7.89 25.15
N VAL A 142 -16.66 7.05 24.11
CA VAL A 142 -17.88 6.35 23.71
C VAL A 142 -18.35 5.42 24.82
N LYS A 143 -17.45 4.62 25.42
CA LYS A 143 -17.78 3.71 26.52
C LYS A 143 -18.31 4.46 27.74
N LYS A 144 -17.75 5.64 28.06
CA LYS A 144 -18.21 6.50 29.17
C LYS A 144 -19.62 7.06 28.92
N ASN A 145 -19.99 7.34 27.67
CA ASN A 145 -21.31 7.86 27.33
C ASN A 145 -22.40 6.78 27.21
N THR A 146 -22.05 5.51 27.01
CA THR A 146 -22.99 4.37 26.99
C THR A 146 -23.31 3.77 28.36
N ILE A 147 -22.61 4.17 29.44
CA ILE A 147 -22.84 3.69 30.82
C ILE A 147 -23.63 4.75 31.63
N LYS A 148 -24.44 5.57 30.96
CA LYS A 148 -25.42 6.47 31.59
C LYS A 148 -26.82 6.03 31.28
#